data_AF-A0AAW6HRU2-F1
#
_entry.id   AF-A0AAW6HRU2-F1
#
_cell.length_a   1.000
_cell.length_b   1.000
_cell.length_c   1.000
_cell.angle_alpha   90.00
_cell.angle_beta   90.00
_cell.angle_gamma   90.00
#
_symmetry.space_group_name_H-M   'P 1'
#
loop_
_entity.id
_entity.type
_entity.pdbx_description
1 polymer ?
#
loop_
_entity_poly.entity_id
_entity_poly.type
_entity_poly.pdbx_seq_one_letter_code
_entity_poly.pdbx_strand_id
1 'polypeptide(L)'
;MRSLNILTKSWDYGTAITEFGANFVLSFLILFVFLIIKSKKIENKLVVSTMFVLVVFISVIATWAWSRILTDSFPIVYLNPVNVVFDAIVQMINLKNSKTSNWSDSLTGLGYILPMQLAGILAGFVCFFIFYLIVTKSKQTYLTNVAFNQILFKNSEEKTSHYAFKDLLFIVIYTSVIPLIVVINPVSSGLRRIDYLLITTLVLFVIIYLSSFFNFYTFDIFLSFGFSLFSTIFLLMDKTQDKQEVKKELKKTWLHFAISFVITFVVAIAIAFIIYQIFIQGKHRVTI
;
A
#
# COMPACT_ATOMS: atom_id res chain seq x y z
N MET A 1 -22.59 -3.24 3.28
CA MET A 1 -23.09 -4.58 3.67
C MET A 1 -22.22 -5.78 3.24
N ARG A 2 -21.49 -5.78 2.11
CA ARG A 2 -20.63 -6.94 1.73
C ARG A 2 -19.17 -6.88 2.25
N SER A 3 -18.69 -5.73 2.72
CA SER A 3 -17.25 -5.51 2.95
C SER A 3 -16.68 -6.13 4.19
N LEU A 4 -17.36 -5.97 5.32
CA LEU A 4 -16.81 -6.46 6.59
C LEU A 4 -16.96 -7.97 6.74
N ASN A 5 -17.98 -8.63 6.16
CA ASN A 5 -18.14 -10.09 6.29
C ASN A 5 -16.97 -10.92 5.70
N ILE A 6 -16.12 -10.32 4.87
CA ILE A 6 -14.91 -10.97 4.33
C ILE A 6 -13.85 -11.17 5.42
N LEU A 7 -13.81 -10.26 6.40
CA LEU A 7 -12.87 -10.30 7.53
C LEU A 7 -13.27 -11.31 8.61
N THR A 8 -14.52 -11.78 8.60
CA THR A 8 -15.00 -12.88 9.45
C THR A 8 -14.74 -14.28 8.88
N LYS A 9 -14.33 -14.38 7.61
CA LYS A 9 -14.02 -15.67 6.98
C LYS A 9 -12.54 -16.00 7.15
N SER A 10 -12.23 -17.28 7.31
CA SER A 10 -10.84 -17.78 7.30
C SER A 10 -10.21 -17.82 5.91
N TRP A 11 -11.04 -17.93 4.87
CA TRP A 11 -10.58 -17.92 3.48
C TRP A 11 -11.67 -17.44 2.53
N ASP A 12 -11.30 -16.56 1.61
CA ASP A 12 -12.14 -16.11 0.50
C ASP A 12 -11.29 -16.02 -0.76
N TYR A 13 -11.51 -16.94 -1.71
CA TYR A 13 -10.67 -17.08 -2.90
C TYR A 13 -10.70 -15.82 -3.79
N GLY A 14 -11.88 -15.20 -3.93
CA GLY A 14 -12.04 -13.98 -4.70
C GLY A 14 -11.23 -12.83 -4.13
N THR A 15 -11.35 -12.60 -2.82
CA THR A 15 -10.58 -11.56 -2.12
C THR A 15 -9.08 -11.87 -2.17
N ALA A 16 -8.66 -13.11 -1.92
CA ALA A 16 -7.26 -13.49 -1.93
C ALA A 16 -6.58 -13.21 -3.29
N ILE A 17 -7.21 -13.62 -4.39
CA ILE A 17 -6.68 -13.35 -5.74
C ILE A 17 -6.61 -11.85 -6.01
N THR A 18 -7.62 -11.09 -5.61
CA THR A 18 -7.62 -9.67 -5.91
C THR A 18 -6.63 -8.88 -5.08
N GLU A 19 -6.45 -9.24 -3.81
CA GLU A 19 -5.39 -8.64 -2.99
C GLU A 19 -4.01 -8.97 -3.54
N PHE A 20 -3.78 -10.22 -3.96
CA PHE A 20 -2.54 -10.61 -4.62
C PHE A 20 -2.33 -9.85 -5.94
N GLY A 21 -3.34 -9.86 -6.83
CA GLY A 21 -3.25 -9.28 -8.16
C GLY A 21 -3.07 -7.76 -8.14
N ALA A 22 -3.80 -7.06 -7.27
CA ALA A 22 -3.68 -5.60 -7.14
C ALA A 22 -2.30 -5.21 -6.63
N ASN A 23 -1.79 -5.91 -5.62
CA ASN A 23 -0.47 -5.66 -5.06
C ASN A 23 0.68 -6.05 -6.00
N PHE A 24 0.50 -7.10 -6.79
CA PHE A 24 1.40 -7.50 -7.87
C PHE A 24 1.52 -6.41 -8.94
N VAL A 25 0.39 -5.92 -9.47
CA VAL A 25 0.37 -4.86 -10.48
C VAL A 25 0.93 -3.56 -9.89
N LEU A 26 0.56 -3.23 -8.66
CA LEU A 26 1.01 -2.05 -7.95
C LEU A 26 2.54 -2.02 -7.84
N SER A 27 3.16 -3.07 -7.29
CA SER A 27 4.61 -3.07 -7.07
C SER A 27 5.39 -3.09 -8.38
N PHE A 28 4.94 -3.85 -9.37
CA PHE A 28 5.53 -3.87 -10.71
C PHE A 28 5.53 -2.48 -11.35
N LEU A 29 4.36 -1.82 -11.38
CA LEU A 29 4.20 -0.52 -12.01
C LEU A 29 4.90 0.61 -11.24
N ILE A 30 4.97 0.54 -9.91
CA ILE A 30 5.73 1.51 -9.11
C ILE A 30 7.21 1.45 -9.48
N LEU A 31 7.80 0.25 -9.54
CA LEU A 31 9.20 0.07 -9.95
C LEU A 31 9.42 0.54 -11.39
N PHE A 32 8.46 0.28 -12.28
CA PHE A 32 8.50 0.76 -13.66
C PHE A 32 8.46 2.29 -13.74
N VAL A 33 7.62 2.95 -12.95
CA VAL A 33 7.60 4.41 -12.83
C VAL A 33 8.93 4.93 -12.29
N PHE A 34 9.52 4.30 -11.27
CA PHE A 34 10.85 4.70 -10.79
C PHE A 34 11.93 4.58 -11.87
N LEU A 35 11.90 3.52 -12.68
CA LEU A 35 12.80 3.37 -13.83
C LEU A 35 12.62 4.51 -14.84
N ILE A 36 11.38 4.89 -15.16
CA ILE A 36 11.09 6.02 -16.05
C ILE A 36 11.60 7.33 -15.46
N ILE A 37 11.28 7.62 -14.19
CA ILE A 37 11.69 8.85 -13.51
C ILE A 37 13.21 8.99 -13.52
N LYS A 38 13.94 7.91 -13.19
CA LYS A 38 15.41 7.92 -13.15
C LYS A 38 16.02 8.01 -14.55
N SER A 39 15.50 7.28 -15.53
CA SER A 39 16.04 7.26 -16.90
C SER A 39 15.82 8.59 -17.63
N LYS A 40 14.64 9.20 -17.45
CA LYS A 40 14.28 10.49 -18.06
C LYS A 40 14.61 11.70 -17.18
N LYS A 41 15.15 11.49 -15.98
CA LYS A 41 15.46 12.53 -15.00
C LYS A 41 14.27 13.48 -14.77
N ILE A 42 13.08 12.91 -14.57
CA ILE A 42 11.86 13.69 -14.38
C ILE A 42 11.87 14.29 -12.97
N GLU A 43 11.93 15.62 -12.89
CA GLU A 43 11.92 16.34 -11.62
C GLU A 43 10.55 16.99 -11.31
N ASN A 44 9.66 17.06 -12.30
CA ASN A 44 8.35 17.68 -12.13
C ASN A 44 7.47 16.84 -11.18
N LYS A 45 7.29 17.34 -9.95
CA LYS A 45 6.49 16.71 -8.89
C LYS A 45 5.06 16.40 -9.30
N LEU A 46 4.42 17.28 -10.09
CA LEU A 46 3.06 17.05 -10.57
C LEU A 46 3.01 15.81 -11.46
N VAL A 47 3.97 15.67 -12.39
CA VAL A 47 4.08 14.51 -13.28
C VAL A 47 4.33 13.24 -12.48
N VAL A 48 5.29 13.28 -11.55
CA VAL A 48 5.63 12.14 -10.69
C VAL A 48 4.43 11.68 -9.85
N SER A 49 3.73 12.61 -9.19
CA SER A 49 2.54 12.29 -8.39
C SER A 49 1.40 11.76 -9.25
N THR A 50 1.21 12.32 -10.46
CA THR A 50 0.21 11.81 -11.41
C THR A 50 0.53 10.37 -11.81
N MET A 51 1.79 10.04 -12.12
CA MET A 51 2.21 8.68 -12.45
C MET A 51 1.91 7.71 -11.30
N PHE A 52 2.27 8.04 -10.06
CA PHE A 52 2.00 7.16 -8.91
C PHE A 52 0.51 6.93 -8.66
N VAL A 53 -0.31 7.96 -8.80
CA VAL A 53 -1.77 7.85 -8.63
C VAL A 53 -2.38 7.00 -9.74
N LEU A 54 -1.95 7.20 -10.99
CA LEU A 54 -2.38 6.37 -12.11
C LEU A 54 -2.01 4.91 -11.89
N VAL A 55 -0.83 4.63 -11.31
CA VAL A 55 -0.45 3.26 -10.96
C VAL A 55 -1.41 2.63 -9.96
N VAL A 56 -1.79 3.36 -8.90
CA VAL A 56 -2.80 2.89 -7.93
C VAL A 56 -4.17 2.69 -8.59
N PHE A 57 -4.59 3.61 -9.44
CA PHE A 57 -5.86 3.52 -10.16
C PHE A 57 -5.88 2.30 -11.11
N ILE A 58 -4.81 2.10 -11.88
CA ILE A 58 -4.65 0.97 -12.79
C ILE A 58 -4.59 -0.35 -12.01
N SER A 59 -3.89 -0.41 -10.88
CA SER A 59 -3.81 -1.65 -10.10
C SER A 59 -5.18 -2.10 -9.60
N VAL A 60 -6.02 -1.16 -9.15
CA VAL A 60 -7.40 -1.46 -8.72
C VAL A 60 -8.27 -1.87 -9.91
N ILE A 61 -8.27 -1.10 -11.01
CA ILE A 61 -9.11 -1.39 -12.19
C ILE A 61 -8.73 -2.70 -12.87
N ALA A 62 -7.43 -2.94 -13.09
CA ALA A 62 -6.96 -4.18 -13.70
C ALA A 62 -7.41 -5.39 -12.89
N THR A 63 -7.34 -5.28 -11.56
CA THR A 63 -7.77 -6.33 -10.65
C THR A 63 -9.29 -6.54 -10.68
N TRP A 64 -10.09 -5.47 -10.73
CA TRP A 64 -11.54 -5.59 -10.91
C TRP A 64 -11.88 -6.28 -12.23
N ALA A 65 -11.18 -5.93 -13.31
CA ALA A 65 -11.38 -6.54 -14.63
C ALA A 65 -11.07 -8.04 -14.59
N TRP A 66 -9.92 -8.44 -14.01
CA TRP A 66 -9.57 -9.85 -13.87
C TRP A 66 -10.52 -10.61 -12.94
N SER A 67 -10.91 -10.01 -11.83
CA SER A 67 -11.80 -10.67 -10.88
C SER A 67 -13.19 -10.93 -11.47
N ARG A 68 -13.69 -10.00 -12.29
CA ARG A 68 -14.94 -10.17 -13.02
C ARG A 68 -14.89 -11.37 -13.96
N ILE A 69 -13.73 -11.65 -14.56
CA ILE A 69 -13.53 -12.81 -15.45
C ILE A 69 -13.36 -14.10 -14.63
N LEU A 70 -12.64 -14.06 -13.51
CA LEU A 70 -12.23 -15.26 -12.78
C LEU A 70 -13.25 -15.75 -11.74
N THR A 71 -14.06 -14.85 -11.17
CA THR A 71 -14.89 -15.18 -9.99
C THR A 71 -16.33 -14.70 -10.07
N ASP A 72 -16.74 -14.12 -11.22
CA ASP A 72 -18.05 -13.49 -11.46
C ASP A 72 -18.50 -12.47 -10.40
N SER A 73 -17.57 -12.04 -9.54
CA SER A 73 -17.82 -11.15 -8.42
C SER A 73 -17.01 -9.86 -8.57
N PHE A 74 -17.48 -8.80 -7.92
CA PHE A 74 -16.69 -7.58 -7.71
C PHE A 74 -16.21 -7.59 -6.26
N PRO A 75 -15.06 -8.23 -6.00
CA PRO A 75 -14.52 -8.30 -4.66
C PRO A 75 -13.96 -6.95 -4.26
N ILE A 76 -13.61 -6.90 -2.99
CA ILE A 76 -13.05 -5.71 -2.38
C ILE A 76 -11.54 -5.78 -2.52
N VAL A 77 -10.96 -4.64 -2.82
CA VAL A 77 -9.52 -4.45 -2.95
C VAL A 77 -9.14 -3.42 -1.91
N TYR A 78 -8.61 -3.89 -0.79
CA TYR A 78 -8.05 -3.07 0.28
C TYR A 78 -6.78 -2.38 -0.19
N LEU A 79 -5.96 -3.06 -1.01
CA LEU A 79 -4.69 -2.64 -1.58
C LEU A 79 -3.58 -2.41 -0.56
N ASN A 80 -3.87 -1.69 0.53
CA ASN A 80 -2.93 -1.29 1.57
C ASN A 80 -3.27 -1.99 2.91
N PRO A 81 -2.26 -2.53 3.63
CA PRO A 81 -2.44 -3.16 4.94
C PRO A 81 -3.17 -2.29 5.98
N VAL A 82 -2.96 -0.96 5.93
CA VAL A 82 -3.65 0.00 6.80
C VAL A 82 -5.16 -0.14 6.70
N ASN A 83 -5.67 -0.25 5.47
CA ASN A 83 -7.11 -0.33 5.22
C ASN A 83 -7.69 -1.63 5.80
N VAL A 84 -6.94 -2.74 5.70
CA VAL A 84 -7.35 -4.04 6.23
C VAL A 84 -7.40 -4.00 7.76
N VAL A 85 -6.36 -3.46 8.40
CA VAL A 85 -6.29 -3.35 9.87
C VAL A 85 -7.38 -2.42 10.39
N PHE A 86 -7.59 -1.28 9.72
CA PHE A 86 -8.63 -0.34 10.05
C PHE A 86 -10.02 -1.00 10.02
N ASP A 87 -10.38 -1.64 8.91
CA ASP A 87 -11.69 -2.28 8.75
C ASP A 87 -11.86 -3.47 9.70
N ALA A 88 -10.79 -4.23 9.98
CA ALA A 88 -10.81 -5.31 10.96
C ALA A 88 -11.14 -4.79 12.35
N ILE A 89 -10.53 -3.68 12.79
CA ILE A 89 -10.80 -3.08 14.10
C ILE A 89 -12.21 -2.49 14.15
N VAL A 90 -12.64 -1.77 13.11
CA VAL A 90 -14.01 -1.26 13.02
C VAL A 90 -15.01 -2.41 13.11
N GLN A 91 -14.80 -3.51 12.39
CA GLN A 91 -15.68 -4.67 12.46
C GLN A 91 -15.64 -5.36 13.82
N MET A 92 -14.44 -5.60 14.36
CA MET A 92 -14.23 -6.16 15.69
C MET A 92 -15.14 -5.46 16.68
N ILE A 93 -15.06 -4.15 16.72
CA ILE A 93 -15.84 -3.37 17.66
C ILE A 93 -17.36 -3.45 17.40
N ASN A 94 -17.82 -3.50 16.15
CA ASN A 94 -19.24 -3.70 15.84
C ASN A 94 -19.77 -5.07 16.30
N LEU A 95 -18.98 -6.13 16.15
CA LEU A 95 -19.35 -7.49 16.58
C LEU A 95 -19.45 -7.60 18.10
N LYS A 96 -18.71 -6.79 18.87
CA LYS A 96 -18.83 -6.72 20.34
C LYS A 96 -20.24 -6.33 20.81
N ASN A 97 -20.95 -5.54 19.99
CA ASN A 97 -22.32 -5.12 20.28
C ASN A 97 -23.37 -6.16 19.84
N SER A 98 -22.95 -7.23 19.16
CA SER A 98 -23.79 -8.35 18.72
C SER A 98 -23.70 -9.51 19.73
N LYS A 99 -24.84 -10.08 20.11
CA LYS A 99 -24.91 -11.16 21.13
C LYS A 99 -24.45 -12.54 20.60
N THR A 100 -24.11 -12.64 19.31
CA THR A 100 -24.02 -13.93 18.58
C THR A 100 -22.65 -14.17 17.92
N SER A 101 -21.70 -13.26 18.04
CA SER A 101 -20.38 -13.36 17.37
C SER A 101 -19.23 -13.17 18.33
N ASN A 102 -18.17 -13.96 18.20
CA ASN A 102 -16.96 -13.76 19.00
C ASN A 102 -16.17 -12.56 18.47
N TRP A 103 -15.56 -11.82 19.37
CA TRP A 103 -14.83 -10.59 19.02
C TRP A 103 -13.66 -10.88 18.06
N SER A 104 -13.03 -12.04 18.23
CA SER A 104 -11.93 -12.55 17.40
C SER A 104 -12.31 -12.83 15.96
N ASP A 105 -13.59 -13.02 15.64
CA ASP A 105 -14.00 -13.48 14.31
C ASP A 105 -13.59 -12.47 13.23
N SER A 106 -13.68 -11.17 13.53
CA SER A 106 -13.24 -10.05 12.68
C SER A 106 -11.74 -10.02 12.32
N LEU A 107 -10.89 -10.72 13.09
CA LEU A 107 -9.45 -10.78 12.83
C LEU A 107 -9.08 -11.97 11.95
N THR A 108 -10.03 -12.88 11.69
CA THR A 108 -9.77 -14.13 10.98
C THR A 108 -9.29 -13.86 9.54
N GLY A 109 -9.89 -12.88 8.87
CA GLY A 109 -9.53 -12.54 7.49
C GLY A 109 -8.16 -11.87 7.34
N LEU A 110 -7.61 -11.28 8.40
CA LEU A 110 -6.23 -10.74 8.38
C LEU A 110 -5.22 -11.84 8.04
N GLY A 111 -5.48 -13.07 8.49
CA GLY A 111 -4.60 -14.21 8.33
C GLY A 111 -4.35 -14.64 6.88
N TYR A 112 -5.24 -14.28 5.94
CA TYR A 112 -5.01 -14.55 4.51
C TYR A 112 -4.88 -13.29 3.66
N ILE A 113 -5.54 -12.17 4.04
CA ILE A 113 -5.45 -10.93 3.27
C ILE A 113 -4.04 -10.35 3.32
N LEU A 114 -3.47 -10.17 4.52
CA LEU A 114 -2.14 -9.56 4.66
C LEU A 114 -1.04 -10.39 3.98
N PRO A 115 -0.98 -11.73 4.12
CA PRO A 115 -0.03 -12.54 3.37
C PRO A 115 -0.20 -12.48 1.86
N MET A 116 -1.44 -12.38 1.35
CA MET A 116 -1.68 -12.27 -0.10
C MET A 116 -1.22 -10.92 -0.67
N GLN A 117 -1.43 -9.82 0.07
CA GLN A 117 -0.89 -8.52 -0.30
C GLN A 117 0.65 -8.56 -0.35
N LEU A 118 1.27 -9.11 0.69
CA LEU A 118 2.73 -9.26 0.76
C LEU A 118 3.26 -10.14 -0.37
N ALA A 119 2.63 -11.29 -0.62
CA ALA A 119 3.00 -12.21 -1.70
C ALA A 119 2.87 -11.52 -3.08
N GLY A 120 1.81 -10.75 -3.29
CA GLY A 120 1.61 -9.96 -4.51
C GLY A 120 2.74 -8.96 -4.72
N ILE A 121 3.08 -8.17 -3.70
CA ILE A 121 4.20 -7.20 -3.78
C ILE A 121 5.51 -7.91 -4.13
N LEU A 122 5.88 -8.97 -3.40
CA LEU A 122 7.11 -9.70 -3.65
C LEU A 122 7.16 -10.30 -5.06
N ALA A 123 6.06 -10.89 -5.53
CA ALA A 123 5.95 -11.41 -6.88
C ALA A 123 6.13 -10.30 -7.93
N GLY A 124 5.56 -9.12 -7.72
CA GLY A 124 5.74 -7.99 -8.64
C GLY A 124 7.17 -7.44 -8.66
N PHE A 125 7.88 -7.43 -7.52
CA PHE A 125 9.31 -7.12 -7.48
C PHE A 125 10.15 -8.13 -8.28
N VAL A 126 9.91 -9.44 -8.08
CA VAL A 126 10.61 -10.50 -8.83
C VAL A 126 10.32 -10.39 -10.33
N CYS A 127 9.06 -10.22 -10.70
CA CYS A 127 8.64 -10.07 -12.10
C CYS A 127 9.28 -8.83 -12.73
N PHE A 128 9.30 -7.70 -12.02
CA PHE A 128 9.95 -6.49 -12.49
C PHE A 128 11.46 -6.69 -12.68
N PHE A 129 12.13 -7.40 -11.77
CA PHE A 129 13.54 -7.72 -11.93
C PHE A 129 13.81 -8.56 -13.18
N ILE A 130 13.00 -9.59 -13.45
CA ILE A 130 13.09 -10.40 -14.68
C ILE A 130 12.87 -9.52 -15.91
N PHE A 131 11.82 -8.68 -15.89
CA PHE A 131 11.53 -7.71 -16.95
C PHE A 131 12.73 -6.77 -17.20
N TYR A 132 13.31 -6.21 -16.15
CA TYR A 132 14.48 -5.35 -16.21
C TYR A 132 15.68 -6.06 -16.86
N LEU A 133 15.94 -7.33 -16.52
CA LEU A 133 17.00 -8.12 -17.15
C LEU A 133 16.76 -8.33 -18.65
N ILE A 134 15.52 -8.56 -19.08
CA ILE A 134 15.16 -8.74 -20.50
C ILE A 134 15.39 -7.44 -21.27
N VAL A 135 14.92 -6.32 -20.72
CA VAL A 135 15.03 -5.00 -21.36
C VAL A 135 16.46 -4.50 -21.42
N THR A 136 17.27 -4.74 -20.40
CA THR A 136 18.70 -4.35 -20.42
C THR A 136 19.51 -5.20 -21.39
N LYS A 137 19.18 -6.49 -21.56
CA LYS A 137 19.81 -7.37 -22.55
C LYS A 137 19.51 -6.96 -24.00
N SER A 138 18.35 -6.37 -24.28
CA SER A 138 17.98 -5.96 -25.64
C SER A 138 18.68 -4.69 -26.13
N LYS A 139 19.61 -4.11 -25.34
CA LYS A 139 20.40 -2.91 -25.66
C LYS A 139 19.57 -1.68 -26.07
N GLN A 140 18.31 -1.58 -25.64
CA GLN A 140 17.54 -0.36 -25.87
C GLN A 140 18.16 0.81 -25.11
N THR A 141 18.70 1.78 -25.87
CA THR A 141 19.59 2.85 -25.41
C THR A 141 19.00 3.75 -24.33
N TYR A 142 17.67 3.81 -24.21
CA TYR A 142 16.98 4.69 -23.27
C TYR A 142 16.86 4.14 -21.84
N LEU A 143 17.02 2.83 -21.65
CA LEU A 143 16.82 2.16 -20.35
C LEU A 143 18.12 1.57 -19.76
N THR A 144 19.20 1.53 -20.55
CA THR A 144 20.49 0.93 -20.16
C THR A 144 21.32 1.75 -19.18
N ASN A 145 20.94 3.00 -18.91
CA ASN A 145 21.77 3.93 -18.11
C ASN A 145 21.41 3.99 -16.62
N VAL A 146 20.36 3.28 -16.18
CA VAL A 146 19.93 3.25 -14.77
C VAL A 146 20.23 1.88 -14.21
N ALA A 147 21.11 1.80 -13.22
CA ALA A 147 21.41 0.54 -12.54
C ALA A 147 20.23 0.15 -11.62
N PHE A 148 19.96 -1.16 -11.48
CA PHE A 148 18.81 -1.65 -10.70
C PHE A 148 18.84 -1.18 -9.24
N ASN A 149 20.02 -1.10 -8.64
CA ASN A 149 20.21 -0.54 -7.30
C ASN A 149 19.69 0.90 -7.20
N GLN A 150 19.88 1.75 -8.21
CA GLN A 150 19.39 3.13 -8.22
C GLN A 150 17.84 3.24 -8.26
N ILE A 151 17.16 2.16 -8.64
CA ILE A 151 15.69 2.05 -8.60
C ILE A 151 15.23 1.69 -7.19
N LEU A 152 16.01 0.86 -6.48
CA LEU A 152 15.71 0.38 -5.12
C LEU A 152 16.08 1.40 -4.03
N PHE A 153 17.19 2.12 -4.20
CA PHE A 153 17.70 3.05 -3.20
C PHE A 153 17.05 4.42 -3.31
N LYS A 154 16.27 4.74 -2.30
CA LYS A 154 15.84 6.10 -2.04
C LYS A 154 17.03 6.85 -1.44
N ASN A 155 17.79 7.56 -2.29
CA ASN A 155 18.83 8.49 -1.85
C ASN A 155 18.24 9.46 -0.84
N SER A 156 18.40 9.16 0.44
CA SER A 156 18.16 10.12 1.48
C SER A 156 19.18 9.86 2.59
N GLU A 157 20.16 10.75 2.66
CA GLU A 157 20.97 10.97 3.87
C GLU A 157 20.13 11.54 5.04
N GLU A 158 18.82 11.39 4.97
CA GLU A 158 17.87 11.93 5.91
C GLU A 158 18.10 11.35 7.30
N LYS A 159 18.04 12.24 8.30
CA LYS A 159 18.08 11.87 9.71
C LYS A 159 16.84 11.06 10.06
N THR A 160 17.01 9.98 10.81
CA THR A 160 15.93 9.06 11.19
C THR A 160 14.75 9.75 11.89
N SER A 161 15.01 10.80 12.68
CA SER A 161 13.94 11.57 13.32
C SER A 161 13.06 12.33 12.32
N HIS A 162 13.66 12.92 11.29
CA HIS A 162 12.95 13.62 10.22
C HIS A 162 12.13 12.65 9.37
N TYR A 163 12.71 11.49 9.06
CA TYR A 163 12.01 10.39 8.41
C TYR A 163 10.77 9.96 9.21
N ALA A 164 10.95 9.68 10.52
CA ALA A 164 9.87 9.22 11.38
C ALA A 164 8.72 10.25 11.51
N PHE A 165 9.04 11.53 11.62
CA PHE A 165 8.04 12.59 11.70
C PHE A 165 7.22 12.72 10.40
N LYS A 166 7.89 12.70 9.24
CA LYS A 166 7.19 12.73 7.94
C LYS A 166 6.29 11.52 7.76
N ASP A 167 6.81 10.34 8.08
CA ASP A 167 6.08 9.09 7.96
C ASP A 167 4.83 9.09 8.84
N LEU A 168 4.96 9.51 10.11
CA LEU A 168 3.83 9.71 11.02
C LEU A 168 2.78 10.66 10.43
N LEU A 169 3.19 11.85 9.97
CA LEU A 169 2.27 12.86 9.43
C LEU A 169 1.48 12.33 8.24
N PHE A 170 2.16 11.68 7.29
CA PHE A 170 1.53 11.20 6.07
C PHE A 170 0.68 9.95 6.28
N ILE A 171 1.10 9.04 7.16
CA ILE A 171 0.30 7.88 7.56
C ILE A 171 -0.95 8.33 8.31
N VAL A 172 -0.86 9.32 9.19
CA VAL A 172 -2.03 9.90 9.88
C VAL A 172 -3.01 10.48 8.87
N ILE A 173 -2.56 11.34 7.95
CA ILE A 173 -3.43 11.93 6.91
C ILE A 173 -4.08 10.82 6.07
N TYR A 174 -3.29 9.86 5.58
CA TYR A 174 -3.79 8.76 4.77
C TYR A 174 -4.86 7.96 5.51
N THR A 175 -4.56 7.54 6.75
CA THR A 175 -5.40 6.64 7.55
C THR A 175 -6.65 7.35 8.09
N SER A 176 -6.58 8.67 8.31
CA SER A 176 -7.76 9.45 8.67
C SER A 176 -8.71 9.65 7.50
N VAL A 177 -8.21 9.79 6.26
CA VAL A 177 -9.07 10.19 5.13
C VAL A 177 -9.49 9.00 4.28
N ILE A 178 -8.56 8.15 3.86
CA ILE A 178 -8.83 7.11 2.84
C ILE A 178 -9.80 6.04 3.35
N PRO A 179 -9.57 5.40 4.52
CA PRO A 179 -10.52 4.42 5.05
C PRO A 179 -11.91 5.01 5.32
N LEU A 180 -12.01 6.29 5.73
CA LEU A 180 -13.29 6.94 5.97
C LEU A 180 -14.16 7.06 4.72
N ILE A 181 -13.57 7.29 3.54
CA ILE A 181 -14.31 7.36 2.27
C ILE A 181 -15.04 6.03 2.01
N VAL A 182 -14.42 4.91 2.36
CA VAL A 182 -14.96 3.55 2.14
C VAL A 182 -16.12 3.24 3.09
N VAL A 183 -16.19 3.90 4.26
CA VAL A 183 -17.26 3.72 5.25
C VAL A 183 -18.52 4.54 4.93
N ILE A 184 -18.44 5.52 4.01
CA ILE A 184 -19.61 6.33 3.63
C ILE A 184 -20.70 5.44 3.03
N ASN A 185 -21.89 5.45 3.63
CA ASN A 185 -23.00 4.59 3.22
C ASN A 185 -23.47 4.91 1.78
N PRO A 186 -23.38 3.94 0.85
CA PRO A 186 -23.72 4.14 -0.57
C PRO A 186 -25.20 4.38 -0.82
N VAL A 187 -26.09 3.87 0.06
CA VAL A 187 -27.53 4.06 -0.06
C VAL A 187 -27.92 5.50 0.26
N SER A 188 -27.27 6.11 1.26
CA SER A 188 -27.53 7.51 1.63
C SER A 188 -26.85 8.51 0.71
N SER A 189 -25.73 8.15 0.08
CA SER A 189 -24.96 9.06 -0.77
C SER A 189 -25.39 9.05 -2.24
N GLY A 190 -26.06 7.98 -2.70
CA GLY A 190 -26.40 7.79 -4.12
C GLY A 190 -25.19 7.53 -5.02
N LEU A 191 -23.99 7.36 -4.45
CA LEU A 191 -22.74 7.17 -5.19
C LEU A 191 -22.55 5.70 -5.60
N ARG A 192 -22.06 5.48 -6.82
CA ARG A 192 -21.67 4.15 -7.32
C ARG A 192 -20.23 3.84 -6.90
N ARG A 193 -19.84 2.56 -6.94
CA ARG A 193 -18.46 2.11 -6.61
C ARG A 193 -17.36 2.84 -7.39
N ILE A 194 -17.62 3.15 -8.66
CA ILE A 194 -16.66 3.89 -9.49
C ILE A 194 -16.49 5.33 -9.00
N ASP A 195 -17.56 5.96 -8.50
CA ASP A 195 -17.53 7.32 -7.98
C ASP A 195 -16.67 7.36 -6.71
N TYR A 196 -16.80 6.37 -5.83
CA TYR A 196 -15.91 6.19 -4.67
C TYR A 196 -14.44 6.01 -5.06
N LEU A 197 -14.17 5.22 -6.11
CA LEU A 197 -12.81 5.03 -6.60
C LEU A 197 -12.23 6.36 -7.11
N LEU A 198 -12.99 7.11 -7.92
CA LEU A 198 -12.54 8.41 -8.44
C LEU A 198 -12.25 9.41 -7.32
N ILE A 199 -13.13 9.51 -6.31
CA ILE A 199 -12.91 10.36 -5.14
C ILE A 199 -11.66 9.92 -4.37
N THR A 200 -11.51 8.61 -4.14
CA THR A 200 -10.34 8.05 -3.44
C THR A 200 -9.05 8.34 -4.21
N THR A 201 -9.06 8.19 -5.54
CA THR A 201 -7.93 8.50 -6.42
C THR A 201 -7.57 9.99 -6.39
N LEU A 202 -8.57 10.88 -6.39
CA LEU A 202 -8.36 12.33 -6.28
C LEU A 202 -7.75 12.72 -4.94
N VAL A 203 -8.26 12.18 -3.84
CA VAL A 203 -7.71 12.42 -2.50
C VAL A 203 -6.29 11.88 -2.40
N LEU A 204 -6.06 10.66 -2.88
CA LEU A 204 -4.73 10.06 -2.91
C LEU A 204 -3.75 10.88 -3.75
N PHE A 205 -4.22 11.49 -4.85
CA PHE A 205 -3.41 12.43 -5.62
C PHE A 205 -2.96 13.62 -4.81
N VAL A 206 -3.85 14.25 -4.05
CA VAL A 206 -3.47 15.38 -3.18
C VAL A 206 -2.45 14.93 -2.14
N ILE A 207 -2.65 13.76 -1.52
CA ILE A 207 -1.72 13.23 -0.50
C ILE A 207 -0.34 12.96 -1.11
N ILE A 208 -0.26 12.25 -2.24
CA ILE A 208 1.00 11.93 -2.94
C ILE A 208 1.67 13.20 -3.48
N TYR A 209 0.88 14.17 -3.94
CA TYR A 209 1.40 15.45 -4.40
C TYR A 209 2.05 16.22 -3.26
N LEU A 210 1.39 16.34 -2.11
CA LEU A 210 1.97 16.98 -0.93
C LEU A 210 3.20 16.23 -0.41
N SER A 211 3.18 14.90 -0.39
CA SER A 211 4.30 14.09 0.09
C SER A 211 5.53 14.15 -0.81
N SER A 212 5.33 14.39 -2.11
CA SER A 212 6.42 14.59 -3.08
C SER A 212 7.33 15.76 -2.71
N PHE A 213 6.81 16.80 -2.06
CA PHE A 213 7.62 17.93 -1.56
C PHE A 213 8.59 17.53 -0.44
N PHE A 214 8.29 16.44 0.24
CA PHE A 214 9.11 15.89 1.32
C PHE A 214 9.95 14.70 0.87
N ASN A 215 9.99 14.40 -0.44
CA ASN A 215 10.59 13.19 -1.02
C ASN A 215 10.01 11.89 -0.44
N PHE A 216 8.74 11.90 -0.03
CA PHE A 216 8.03 10.76 0.52
C PHE A 216 7.03 10.21 -0.51
N TYR A 217 7.12 8.92 -0.85
CA TYR A 217 6.34 8.30 -1.93
C TYR A 217 5.78 6.92 -1.56
N THR A 218 6.08 6.43 -0.35
CA THR A 218 5.80 5.04 0.01
C THR A 218 4.79 5.01 1.15
N PHE A 219 3.52 4.87 0.81
CA PHE A 219 2.42 4.80 1.78
C PHE A 219 2.04 3.36 2.13
N ASP A 220 2.62 2.39 1.44
CA ASP A 220 2.37 0.98 1.64
C ASP A 220 3.56 0.33 2.38
N ILE A 221 3.29 -0.20 3.56
CA ILE A 221 4.31 -0.80 4.43
C ILE A 221 4.91 -2.07 3.81
N PHE A 222 4.13 -2.86 3.07
CA PHE A 222 4.64 -4.04 2.39
C PHE A 222 5.50 -3.67 1.18
N LEU A 223 5.19 -2.55 0.52
CA LEU A 223 6.07 -2.02 -0.52
C LEU A 223 7.40 -1.54 0.06
N SER A 224 7.37 -0.86 1.23
CA SER A 224 8.59 -0.52 2.00
C SER A 224 9.39 -1.76 2.42
N PHE A 225 8.70 -2.85 2.80
CA PHE A 225 9.34 -4.13 3.08
C PHE A 225 10.01 -4.70 1.83
N GLY A 226 9.32 -4.72 0.69
CA GLY A 226 9.86 -5.17 -0.59
C GLY A 226 11.12 -4.39 -0.98
N PHE A 227 11.08 -3.05 -0.88
CA PHE A 227 12.26 -2.21 -1.11
C PHE A 227 13.41 -2.56 -0.17
N SER A 228 13.15 -2.73 1.12
CA SER A 228 14.17 -3.05 2.13
C SER A 228 14.81 -4.43 1.89
N LEU A 229 13.99 -5.42 1.54
CA LEU A 229 14.43 -6.79 1.24
C LEU A 229 15.30 -6.83 -0.01
N PHE A 230 14.83 -6.27 -1.12
CA PHE A 230 15.59 -6.25 -2.36
C PHE A 230 16.86 -5.42 -2.23
N SER A 231 16.79 -4.25 -1.58
CA SER A 231 17.97 -3.44 -1.27
C SER A 231 19.02 -4.25 -0.49
N THR A 232 18.57 -5.04 0.49
CA THR A 232 19.46 -5.92 1.28
C THR A 232 20.13 -6.96 0.39
N ILE A 233 19.37 -7.65 -0.46
CA ILE A 233 19.91 -8.67 -1.38
C ILE A 233 20.99 -8.05 -2.29
N PHE A 234 20.72 -6.90 -2.91
CA PHE A 234 21.66 -6.27 -3.83
C PHE A 234 22.91 -5.70 -3.15
N LEU A 235 22.78 -5.13 -1.94
CA LEU A 235 23.96 -4.69 -1.17
C LEU A 235 24.87 -5.84 -0.77
N LEU A 236 24.30 -7.00 -0.42
CA LEU A 236 25.10 -8.18 -0.06
C LEU A 236 25.74 -8.85 -1.28
N MET A 237 25.15 -8.70 -2.47
CA MET A 237 25.72 -9.22 -3.72
C MET A 237 26.81 -8.31 -4.29
N ASP A 238 26.80 -7.02 -3.98
CA ASP A 238 27.80 -6.07 -4.45
C ASP A 238 29.13 -6.26 -3.70
N LYS A 239 30.10 -6.89 -4.37
CA LYS A 239 31.44 -7.16 -3.81
C LYS A 239 32.34 -5.93 -3.78
N THR A 240 31.94 -4.81 -4.38
CA THR A 240 32.79 -3.63 -4.57
C THR A 240 32.68 -2.61 -3.42
N GLN A 241 31.66 -2.70 -2.59
CA GLN A 241 31.42 -1.77 -1.48
C GLN A 241 32.17 -2.16 -0.21
N ASP A 242 32.56 -1.16 0.59
CA ASP A 242 33.14 -1.36 1.91
C ASP A 242 32.10 -2.05 2.84
N LYS A 243 32.53 -3.11 3.52
CA LYS A 243 31.71 -3.86 4.48
C LYS A 243 31.13 -2.97 5.58
N GLN A 244 31.86 -1.94 5.99
CA GLN A 244 31.37 -1.02 7.02
C GLN A 244 30.23 -0.14 6.52
N GLU A 245 30.32 0.34 5.28
CA GLU A 245 29.29 1.15 4.62
C GLU A 245 28.03 0.32 4.38
N VAL A 246 28.17 -0.91 3.86
CA VAL A 246 27.07 -1.86 3.69
C VAL A 246 26.33 -2.10 5.01
N LYS A 247 27.05 -2.35 6.11
CA LYS A 247 26.43 -2.58 7.42
C LYS A 247 25.65 -1.35 7.92
N LYS A 248 26.16 -0.14 7.67
CA LYS A 248 25.52 1.12 8.05
C LYS A 248 24.23 1.36 7.25
N GLU A 249 24.28 1.18 5.94
CA GLU A 249 23.14 1.30 5.02
C GLU A 249 22.03 0.28 5.36
N LEU A 250 22.39 -0.99 5.59
CA LEU A 250 21.45 -2.03 6.00
C LEU A 250 20.78 -1.68 7.33
N LYS A 251 21.55 -1.28 8.34
CA LYS A 251 21.01 -0.89 9.64
C LYS A 251 20.02 0.27 9.50
N LYS A 252 20.36 1.28 8.68
CA LYS A 252 19.49 2.43 8.44
C LYS A 252 18.19 2.01 7.75
N THR A 253 18.28 1.21 6.70
CA THR A 253 17.14 0.72 5.92
C THR A 253 16.16 -0.04 6.80
N TRP A 254 16.64 -1.03 7.56
CA TRP A 254 15.80 -1.83 8.46
C TRP A 254 15.25 -1.04 9.64
N LEU A 255 16.00 -0.07 10.17
CA LEU A 255 15.49 0.83 11.21
C LEU A 255 14.33 1.69 10.68
N HIS A 256 14.48 2.29 9.49
CA HIS A 256 13.42 3.08 8.87
C HIS A 256 12.18 2.22 8.57
N PHE A 257 12.38 0.99 8.08
CA PHE A 257 11.29 0.03 7.90
C PHE A 257 10.58 -0.30 9.23
N ALA A 258 11.32 -0.63 10.29
CA ALA A 258 10.74 -0.95 11.60
C ALA A 258 9.95 0.22 12.20
N ILE A 259 10.47 1.44 12.07
CA ILE A 259 9.75 2.66 12.46
C ILE A 259 8.44 2.78 11.68
N SER A 260 8.52 2.64 10.35
CA SER A 260 7.33 2.75 9.49
C SER A 260 6.30 1.68 9.82
N PHE A 261 6.75 0.47 10.11
CA PHE A 261 5.90 -0.64 10.51
C PHE A 261 5.14 -0.30 11.80
N VAL A 262 5.86 0.12 12.85
CA VAL A 262 5.23 0.49 14.13
C VAL A 262 4.25 1.65 13.94
N ILE A 263 4.66 2.72 13.26
CA ILE A 263 3.80 3.88 12.99
C ILE A 263 2.52 3.45 12.26
N THR A 264 2.65 2.68 11.19
CA THR A 264 1.53 2.21 10.36
C THR A 264 0.45 1.52 11.19
N PHE A 265 0.82 0.51 11.97
CA PHE A 265 -0.15 -0.25 12.76
C PHE A 265 -0.69 0.55 13.95
N VAL A 266 0.17 1.28 14.67
CA VAL A 266 -0.26 2.07 15.83
C VAL A 266 -1.23 3.18 15.41
N VAL A 267 -0.95 3.88 14.31
CA VAL A 267 -1.82 4.93 13.78
C VAL A 267 -3.14 4.36 13.28
N ALA A 268 -3.13 3.24 12.55
CA ALA A 268 -4.34 2.56 12.10
C ALA A 268 -5.24 2.14 13.27
N ILE A 269 -4.65 1.55 14.32
CA ILE A 269 -5.38 1.18 15.53
C ILE A 269 -5.96 2.42 16.22
N ALA A 270 -5.14 3.44 16.47
CA ALA A 270 -5.56 4.65 17.19
C ALA A 270 -6.70 5.38 16.47
N ILE A 271 -6.58 5.58 15.16
CA ILE A 271 -7.60 6.27 14.35
C ILE A 271 -8.90 5.46 14.27
N ALA A 272 -8.82 4.13 14.10
CA ALA A 272 -10.00 3.26 14.11
C ALA A 272 -10.77 3.38 15.45
N PHE A 273 -10.06 3.42 16.58
CA PHE A 273 -10.68 3.65 17.89
C PHE A 273 -11.32 5.03 18.02
N ILE A 274 -10.66 6.10 17.57
CA ILE A 274 -11.20 7.47 17.62
C ILE A 274 -12.49 7.56 16.81
N ILE A 275 -12.48 7.07 15.57
CA ILE A 275 -13.65 7.12 14.68
C ILE A 275 -14.80 6.34 15.29
N TYR A 276 -14.53 5.16 15.85
CA TYR A 276 -15.56 4.40 16.55
C TYR A 276 -16.20 5.17 17.71
N GLN A 277 -15.40 5.83 18.55
CA GLN A 277 -15.91 6.63 19.67
C GLN A 277 -16.85 7.75 19.20
N ILE A 278 -16.49 8.44 18.11
CA ILE A 278 -17.33 9.47 17.49
C ILE A 278 -18.67 8.87 17.05
N PHE A 279 -18.67 7.70 16.42
CA PHE A 279 -19.89 7.04 15.93
C PHE A 279 -20.82 6.56 17.05
N ILE A 280 -20.31 5.96 18.15
CA ILE A 280 -21.17 5.59 19.29
C ILE A 280 -21.82 6.84 19.91
N GLN A 281 -21.01 7.86 20.18
CA GLN A 281 -21.46 9.05 20.90
C GLN A 281 -22.45 9.85 20.08
N GLY A 282 -22.30 9.86 18.75
CA GLY A 282 -23.24 10.51 17.84
C GLY A 282 -24.61 9.85 17.70
N LYS A 283 -24.87 8.70 18.34
CA LYS A 283 -26.08 7.84 18.10
C LYS A 283 -26.31 7.49 16.62
N HIS A 284 -25.35 7.78 15.74
CA HIS A 284 -25.33 7.30 14.39
C HIS A 284 -24.85 5.86 14.47
N ARG A 285 -25.77 4.90 14.37
CA ARG A 285 -25.35 3.55 14.00
C ARG A 285 -24.52 3.71 12.74
N VAL A 286 -23.28 3.26 12.76
CA VAL A 286 -22.57 2.97 11.52
C VAL A 286 -23.48 1.99 10.80
N THR A 287 -24.24 2.48 9.84
CA THR A 287 -25.09 1.64 9.00
C THR A 287 -24.14 1.06 7.98
N ILE A 288 -23.57 -0.07 8.37
CA ILE A 288 -22.60 -0.88 7.63
C ILE A 288 -23.34 -1.77 6.64
#